data_AF-A0A1G2Q8I9-F1
#
_entry.id   AF-A0A1G2Q8I9-F1
#
_cell.length_a   1.000
_cell.length_b   1.000
_cell.length_c   1.000
_cell.angle_alpha   90.00
_cell.angle_beta   90.00
_cell.angle_gamma   90.00
#
_symmetry.space_group_name_H-M   'P 1'
#
loop_
_entity.id
_entity.type
_entity.pdbx_description
1 polymer ?
#
loop_
_entity_poly.entity_id
_entity_poly.type
_entity_poly.pdbx_seq_one_letter_code
_entity_poly.pdbx_strand_id
1 'polypeptide(L)' 'MFSTTYGRKKVSYQISTWRFYRRTGQPIEGMGIKPHIIVKPKLEDIKSGKDVVLERALKEAKKLAKI' A
#
# COMPACT_ATOMS: atom_id res chain seq x y z
N MET A 1 -19.22 -7.93 11.17
CA MET A 1 -19.65 -6.52 11.09
C MET A 1 -20.37 -6.21 12.38
N PHE A 2 -19.86 -5.28 13.18
CA PHE A 2 -20.43 -4.98 14.49
C PHE A 2 -21.38 -3.78 14.34
N SER A 3 -22.56 -3.83 14.94
CA SER A 3 -23.50 -2.70 14.89
C SER A 3 -23.94 -2.29 16.30
N THR A 4 -23.99 -0.99 16.57
CA THR A 4 -24.59 -0.44 17.79
C THR A 4 -25.63 0.63 17.44
N THR A 5 -26.44 0.99 18.42
CA THR A 5 -27.38 2.11 18.30
C THR A 5 -26.75 3.34 18.94
N TYR A 6 -26.55 4.41 18.17
CA TYR A 6 -26.15 5.71 18.68
C TYR A 6 -27.33 6.67 18.57
N GLY A 7 -27.97 6.97 19.71
CA GLY A 7 -29.24 7.71 19.74
C GLY A 7 -30.35 6.93 19.02
N ARG A 8 -30.85 7.48 17.90
CA ARG A 8 -31.88 6.84 17.04
C ARG A 8 -31.31 6.19 15.77
N LYS A 9 -29.99 6.20 15.55
CA LYS A 9 -29.36 5.67 14.34
C LYS A 9 -28.64 4.36 14.61
N LYS A 10 -28.82 3.38 13.73
CA LYS A 10 -27.96 2.19 13.68
C LYS A 10 -26.64 2.55 13.02
N VAL A 11 -25.53 2.28 13.71
CA VAL A 11 -24.17 2.52 13.22
C VAL A 11 -23.50 1.16 13.06
N SER A 12 -22.82 0.96 11.94
CA SER A 12 -22.01 -0.23 11.69
C SER A 12 -20.54 0.13 11.74
N TYR A 13 -19.74 -0.71 12.40
CA TYR A 13 -18.30 -0.58 12.54
C TYR A 13 -17.59 -1.68 11.79
N GLN A 14 -16.47 -1.30 11.18
CA GLN A 14 -15.46 -2.21 10.67
C GLN A 14 -14.23 -2.08 11.57
N ILE A 15 -13.87 -3.18 12.20
CA ILE A 15 -12.67 -3.31 13.01
C ILE A 15 -11.87 -4.50 12.49
N SER A 16 -10.54 -4.39 12.51
CA SER A 16 -9.66 -5.52 12.22
C SER A 16 -9.94 -6.63 13.22
N THR A 17 -10.30 -7.81 12.74
CA THR A 17 -10.63 -8.97 13.58
C THR A 17 -9.44 -9.89 13.81
N TRP A 18 -8.35 -9.72 13.04
CA TRP A 18 -7.20 -10.62 13.02
C TRP A 18 -5.91 -9.81 12.99
N ARG A 19 -4.87 -10.34 13.62
CA ARG A 19 -3.50 -9.83 13.50
C ARG A 19 -2.72 -10.72 12.56
N PHE A 20 -2.13 -10.11 11.53
CA PHE A 20 -1.24 -10.80 10.60
C PHE A 20 0.21 -10.56 10.98
N TYR A 21 1.00 -11.62 10.85
CA TYR A 21 2.43 -11.62 11.16
C TYR A 21 3.24 -12.02 9.94
N ARG A 22 4.43 -11.42 9.80
CA ARG A 22 5.43 -11.81 8.81
C ARG A 22 6.02 -13.17 9.18
N ARG A 23 6.72 -13.81 8.26
CA ARG A 23 7.52 -15.03 8.54
C ARG A 23 8.51 -14.87 9.69
N THR A 24 8.95 -13.63 9.94
CA THR A 24 9.86 -13.27 11.04
C THR A 24 9.15 -13.09 12.39
N GLY A 25 7.84 -13.31 12.47
CA GLY A 25 7.03 -13.10 13.69
C GLY A 25 6.65 -11.64 13.98
N GLN A 26 7.14 -10.67 13.20
CA GLN A 26 6.77 -9.26 13.35
C GLN A 26 5.35 -8.97 12.83
N PRO A 27 4.57 -8.07 13.45
CA PRO A 27 3.25 -7.69 12.94
C PRO A 27 3.37 -6.99 11.58
N ILE A 28 2.38 -7.21 10.71
CA ILE A 28 2.29 -6.49 9.42
C ILE A 28 1.82 -5.04 9.62
N GLU A 29 0.85 -4.84 10.52
CA GLU A 29 0.31 -3.50 10.82
C GLU A 29 1.30 -2.65 11.63
N GLY A 30 1.20 -1.32 11.49
CA GLY A 30 2.06 -0.35 12.18
C GLY A 30 3.47 -0.20 11.59
N MET A 31 3.92 -1.14 10.74
CA MET A 31 5.19 -1.09 10.05
C MET A 31 4.98 -1.24 8.54
N GLY A 32 5.08 -0.13 7.80
CA GLY A 32 5.08 -0.16 6.34
C GLY A 32 6.14 -1.12 5.77
N ILE A 33 5.95 -1.57 4.53
CA ILE A 33 6.96 -2.38 3.83
C ILE A 33 7.95 -1.43 3.17
N LYS A 34 9.23 -1.55 3.56
CA LYS A 34 10.31 -0.79 2.90
C LYS A 34 10.52 -1.35 1.49
N PRO A 35 10.38 -0.54 0.42
CA PRO A 35 10.66 -1.01 -0.92
C PRO A 35 12.17 -1.13 -1.12
N HIS A 36 12.59 -2.04 -2.01
CA HIS A 36 13.99 -2.16 -2.42
C HIS A 36 14.48 -0.90 -3.15
N ILE A 37 13.59 -0.27 -3.93
CA ILE A 37 13.85 0.95 -4.68
C ILE A 37 12.77 1.96 -4.29
N ILE A 38 13.18 3.09 -3.72
CA ILE A 38 12.27 4.17 -3.37
C ILE A 38 12.09 5.05 -4.60
N VAL A 39 10.84 5.21 -5.04
CA VAL A 39 10.44 6.15 -6.10
C VAL A 39 9.41 7.09 -5.50
N LYS A 40 9.59 8.40 -5.68
CA LYS A 40 8.69 9.43 -5.17
C LYS A 40 8.12 10.22 -6.35
N PRO A 41 6.87 9.96 -6.78
CA PRO A 41 6.21 10.76 -7.79
C PRO A 41 6.13 12.22 -7.37
N LYS A 42 6.37 13.13 -8.32
CA LYS A 42 6.19 14.56 -8.13
C LYS A 42 4.87 15.02 -8.75
N LEU A 43 4.43 16.20 -8.32
CA LEU A 43 3.25 16.85 -8.90
C LEU A 43 3.41 17.13 -10.40
N GLU A 44 4.64 17.45 -10.83
CA GLU A 44 4.99 17.67 -12.24
C GLU A 44 4.82 16.42 -13.10
N ASP A 45 5.12 15.24 -12.53
CA ASP A 45 4.97 13.95 -13.22
C ASP A 45 3.48 13.68 -13.48
N ILE A 46 2.63 13.94 -12.48
CA ILE A 46 1.17 13.80 -12.61
C ILE A 46 0.63 14.77 -13.68
N LYS A 47 1.05 16.03 -13.65
CA LYS A 47 0.62 17.05 -14.64
C LYS A 47 1.01 16.69 -16.07
N SER A 48 2.14 16.01 -16.24
CA SER A 48 2.65 15.58 -17.55
C SER A 48 2.17 14.19 -17.96
N GLY A 49 1.32 13.53 -17.17
CA GLY A 49 0.82 12.18 -17.45
C GLY A 49 1.88 11.09 -17.35
N LYS A 50 2.99 11.34 -16.66
CA LYS A 50 4.12 10.41 -16.51
C LYS A 50 3.97 9.59 -15.24
N ASP A 51 4.01 8.26 -15.39
CA ASP A 51 4.10 7.33 -14.26
C ASP A 51 5.56 6.91 -14.04
N VAL A 52 6.25 7.68 -13.20
CA VAL A 52 7.65 7.43 -12.86
C VAL A 52 7.88 6.12 -12.09
N VAL A 53 6.86 5.58 -11.41
CA VAL A 53 6.96 4.28 -10.71
C VAL A 53 6.96 3.16 -11.74
N LEU A 54 6.05 3.21 -12.70
CA LEU A 54 5.95 2.24 -13.77
C LEU A 54 7.17 2.27 -14.69
N GLU A 55 7.61 3.44 -15.12
CA GLU A 55 8.82 3.60 -15.94
C GLU A 55 10.05 3.01 -15.24
N ARG A 56 10.18 3.25 -13.93
CA ARG A 56 11.27 2.68 -13.13
C ARG A 56 11.15 1.16 -13.06
N ALA A 57 9.95 0.62 -12.87
CA ALA A 57 9.70 -0.82 -12.83
C ALA A 57 10.08 -1.49 -14.16
N LEU A 58 9.68 -0.92 -15.30
CA LEU A 58 10.03 -1.43 -16.63
C LEU A 58 11.55 -1.45 -16.85
N LYS A 59 12.26 -0.40 -16.42
CA LYS A 59 13.73 -0.35 -16.53
C LYS A 59 14.41 -1.47 -15.74
N GLU A 60 13.94 -1.76 -14.53
CA GLU A 60 14.50 -2.84 -13.71
C GLU A 60 14.11 -4.22 -14.23
N ALA A 61 12.88 -4.38 -14.75
CA ALA A 61 12.44 -5.62 -15.39
C ALA A 61 13.30 -5.97 -16.62
N LYS A 62 13.62 -4.99 -17.48
CA LYS A 62 14.50 -5.20 -18.65
C LYS A 62 15.90 -5.67 -18.26
N LYS A 63 16.49 -5.07 -17.22
CA LYS A 63 17.80 -5.52 -16.67
C LYS A 63 17.76 -6.98 -16.21
N LEU A 64 16.70 -7.38 -15.51
CA LEU A 64 16.52 -8.75 -15.05
C LEU A 64 16.36 -9.73 -16.22
N ALA A 65 15.65 -9.30 -17.28
CA ALA A 65 15.45 -10.09 -18.48
C ALA A 65 16.70 -10.21 -19.38
N LYS A 66 17.78 -9.44 -19.11
CA LYS A 66 18.97 -9.32 -19.98
C LYS A 66 18.63 -8.92 -21.43
N ILE A 67 17.61 -8.09 -21.61
CA ILE A 67 17.23 -7.48 -22.90
C ILE A 67 17.47 -5.98 -22.82
#